data_AF-A0A1U8HM64-F1
#
_entry.id   AF-A0A1U8HM64-F1
#
_cell.length_a   1.000
_cell.length_b   1.000
_cell.length_c   1.000
_cell.angle_alpha   90.00
_cell.angle_beta   90.00
_cell.angle_gamma   90.00
#
_symmetry.space_group_name_H-M   'P 1'
#
loop_
_entity.id
_entity.type
_entity.pdbx_description
1 polymer ?
#
loop_
_entity_poly.entity_id
_entity_poly.type
_entity_poly.pdbx_seq_one_letter_code
_entity_poly.pdbx_strand_id
1 'polypeptide(L)'
;MKRVLVTFMLVFALVLTSSFLQPATAKSVYCAQKCKGRCSKAGLMNRCIKYCELCCAKCKCVPSGTYGNKHQCPCYRDLKNSKGKPKCP
;
A
#
# COMPACT_ATOMS: atom_id res chain seq x y z
N MET A 1 0.71 -2.15 48.35
CA MET A 1 0.38 -1.06 47.41
C MET A 1 1.39 -0.90 46.26
N LYS A 2 2.71 -0.84 46.49
CA LYS A 2 3.71 -0.73 45.41
C LYS A 2 3.63 -1.84 44.33
N ARG A 3 3.42 -3.10 44.72
CA ARG A 3 3.32 -4.21 43.75
C ARG A 3 2.09 -4.11 42.84
N VAL A 4 0.96 -3.66 43.39
CA VAL A 4 -0.30 -3.43 42.64
C VAL A 4 -0.12 -2.30 41.63
N LEU A 5 0.60 -1.25 42.01
CA LEU A 5 0.90 -0.10 41.15
C LEU A 5 1.81 -0.50 39.98
N VAL A 6 2.84 -1.31 40.24
CA VAL A 6 3.75 -1.83 39.22
C VAL A 6 3.03 -2.75 38.23
N THR A 7 2.15 -3.63 38.72
CA THR A 7 1.34 -4.48 37.84
C THR A 7 0.38 -3.67 36.98
N PHE A 8 -0.21 -2.60 37.52
CA PHE A 8 -1.11 -1.73 36.75
C PHE A 8 -0.38 -0.98 35.63
N MET A 9 0.83 -0.47 35.91
CA MET A 9 1.66 0.23 34.92
C MET A 9 2.12 -0.71 33.79
N LEU A 10 2.49 -1.95 34.11
CA LEU A 10 2.89 -2.96 33.12
C LEU A 10 1.74 -3.35 32.19
N VAL A 11 0.54 -3.56 32.75
CA VAL A 11 -0.66 -3.88 31.97
C VAL A 11 -1.05 -2.72 31.06
N PHE A 12 -0.98 -1.48 31.56
CA PHE A 12 -1.28 -0.29 30.76
C PHE A 12 -0.29 -0.10 29.60
N ALA A 13 0.99 -0.35 29.82
CA ALA A 13 2.01 -0.32 28.76
C ALA A 13 1.78 -1.40 27.69
N LEU A 14 1.36 -2.60 28.08
CA LEU A 14 1.00 -3.70 27.16
C LEU A 14 -0.25 -3.39 26.33
N VAL A 15 -1.24 -2.72 26.90
CA VAL A 15 -2.43 -2.29 26.16
C VAL A 15 -2.09 -1.20 25.15
N LEU A 16 -1.24 -0.24 25.51
CA LEU A 16 -0.84 0.85 24.61
C LEU A 16 -0.05 0.37 23.38
N THR A 17 0.82 -0.64 23.51
CA THR A 17 1.60 -1.16 22.37
C THR A 17 0.73 -1.82 21.32
N SER A 18 -0.36 -2.48 21.71
CA SER A 18 -1.27 -3.17 20.78
C SER A 18 -1.96 -2.24 19.77
N SER A 19 -2.11 -0.95 20.10
CA SER A 19 -2.71 0.06 19.21
C SER A 19 -1.77 0.56 18.10
N PHE A 20 -0.46 0.28 18.20
CA PHE A 20 0.55 0.68 17.20
C PHE A 20 0.94 -0.42 16.23
N LEU A 21 0.42 -1.65 16.38
CA LEU A 21 0.58 -2.70 15.38
C LEU A 21 -0.37 -2.44 14.20
N GLN A 22 0.00 -1.49 13.35
CA GLN A 22 -0.56 -1.42 12.01
C GLN A 22 -0.23 -2.74 11.28
N PRO A 23 -1.20 -3.36 10.56
CA PRO A 23 -0.91 -4.52 9.73
C PRO A 23 0.01 -4.06 8.59
N ALA A 24 1.31 -4.18 8.81
CA ALA A 24 2.31 -3.98 7.81
C ALA A 24 2.26 -5.18 6.85
N THR A 25 1.95 -4.91 5.59
CA THR A 25 2.39 -5.70 4.43
C THR A 25 1.67 -7.01 4.08
N ALA A 26 0.36 -7.14 4.31
CA ALA A 26 -0.39 -8.12 3.52
C ALA A 26 -0.51 -7.62 2.07
N LYS A 27 0.31 -8.18 1.17
CA LYS A 27 0.23 -7.90 -0.28
C LYS A 27 -1.15 -8.35 -0.76
N SER A 28 -2.02 -7.40 -1.08
CA SER A 28 -3.35 -7.73 -1.61
C SER A 28 -3.20 -8.63 -2.84
N VAL A 29 -3.78 -9.82 -2.80
CA VAL A 29 -3.75 -10.79 -3.92
C VAL A 29 -4.30 -10.13 -5.19
N TYR A 30 -5.35 -9.31 -5.05
CA TYR A 30 -5.89 -8.48 -6.13
C TYR A 30 -4.83 -7.57 -6.74
N CYS A 31 -4.09 -6.80 -5.92
CA CYS A 31 -3.05 -5.91 -6.40
C CYS A 31 -1.91 -6.69 -7.07
N ALA A 32 -1.47 -7.81 -6.49
CA ALA A 32 -0.41 -8.63 -7.05
C ALA A 32 -0.77 -9.15 -8.46
N GLN A 33 -1.98 -9.71 -8.61
CA GLN A 33 -2.44 -10.25 -9.90
C GLN A 33 -2.66 -9.14 -10.94
N LYS A 34 -3.33 -8.05 -10.57
CA LYS A 34 -3.60 -6.95 -11.51
C LYS A 34 -2.32 -6.22 -11.92
N CYS A 35 -1.39 -6.00 -11.00
CA CYS A 35 -0.11 -5.38 -11.33
C CYS A 35 0.77 -6.26 -12.21
N LYS A 36 0.73 -7.59 -12.05
CA LYS A 36 1.38 -8.52 -12.98
C LYS A 36 0.83 -8.34 -14.41
N GLY A 37 -0.49 -8.23 -14.56
CA GLY A 37 -1.12 -7.94 -15.85
C GLY A 37 -0.71 -6.58 -16.42
N ARG A 38 -0.84 -5.52 -15.62
CA ARG A 38 -0.51 -4.13 -16.00
C ARG A 38 0.94 -3.99 -16.46
N CYS A 39 1.87 -4.67 -15.80
CA CYS A 39 3.31 -4.56 -16.07
C CYS A 39 3.85 -5.60 -17.06
N SER A 40 3.01 -6.49 -17.60
CA SER A 40 3.44 -7.61 -18.44
C SER A 40 4.28 -7.24 -19.67
N LYS A 41 4.15 -6.01 -20.18
CA LYS A 41 4.94 -5.47 -21.31
C LYS A 41 5.90 -4.34 -20.91
N ALA A 42 6.14 -4.13 -19.62
CA ALA A 42 7.01 -3.06 -19.14
C ALA A 42 8.48 -3.43 -19.32
N GLY A 43 9.27 -2.55 -19.96
CA GLY A 43 10.72 -2.74 -20.09
C GLY A 43 11.47 -2.78 -18.76
N LEU A 44 10.93 -2.11 -17.72
CA LEU A 44 11.45 -2.16 -16.35
C LEU A 44 10.43 -2.83 -15.42
N MET A 45 10.31 -4.15 -15.53
CA MET A 45 9.31 -4.97 -14.84
C MET A 45 9.25 -4.71 -13.33
N ASN A 46 10.37 -4.84 -12.62
CA ASN A 46 10.43 -4.68 -11.17
C ASN A 46 10.02 -3.27 -10.71
N ARG A 47 10.40 -2.25 -11.48
CA ARG A 47 10.01 -0.86 -11.22
C ARG A 47 8.52 -0.67 -11.40
N CYS A 48 7.96 -1.19 -12.50
CA CYS A 48 6.53 -1.10 -12.78
C CYS A 48 5.70 -1.76 -11.68
N ILE A 49 6.02 -3.00 -11.29
CA ILE A 49 5.29 -3.75 -10.26
C ILE A 49 5.33 -2.98 -8.94
N LYS A 50 6.50 -2.51 -8.50
CA LYS A 50 6.66 -1.75 -7.25
C LYS A 50 5.75 -0.52 -7.20
N TYR A 51 5.73 0.30 -8.25
CA TYR A 51 4.88 1.50 -8.26
C TYR A 51 3.40 1.15 -8.43
N CYS A 52 3.07 0.14 -9.24
CA CYS A 52 1.71 -0.33 -9.40
C CYS A 52 1.12 -0.81 -8.06
N GLU A 53 1.85 -1.63 -7.31
CA GLU A 53 1.40 -2.16 -6.01
C GLU A 53 1.24 -1.06 -4.98
N LEU A 54 2.14 -0.06 -4.96
CA LEU A 54 2.01 1.10 -4.07
C LEU A 54 0.75 1.91 -4.40
N CYS A 55 0.52 2.18 -5.68
CA CYS A 55 -0.68 2.88 -6.13
C CYS A 55 -1.97 2.07 -5.88
N CYS A 56 -1.94 0.75 -6.08
CA CYS A 56 -3.06 -0.14 -5.80
C CYS A 56 -3.33 -0.25 -4.30
N ALA A 57 -2.29 -0.29 -3.46
CA ALA A 57 -2.47 -0.32 -2.01
C ALA A 57 -3.20 0.94 -1.51
N LYS A 58 -2.93 2.10 -2.12
CA LYS A 58 -3.56 3.38 -1.79
C LYS A 58 -4.95 3.54 -2.41
N CYS A 59 -5.13 3.18 -3.68
CA CYS A 59 -6.35 3.45 -4.44
C CYS A 59 -7.30 2.26 -4.58
N LYS A 60 -6.85 1.05 -4.19
CA LYS A 60 -7.56 -0.22 -4.32
C LYS A 60 -8.07 -0.53 -5.75
N CYS A 61 -7.42 0.04 -6.77
CA CYS A 61 -7.82 -0.05 -8.18
C CYS A 61 -6.58 -0.12 -9.08
N VAL A 62 -6.63 -0.93 -10.13
CA VAL A 62 -5.62 -1.00 -11.20
C VAL A 62 -6.32 -0.94 -12.56
N PRO A 63 -5.96 0.00 -13.45
CA PRO A 63 -6.55 0.09 -14.78
C PRO A 63 -6.32 -1.16 -15.63
N SER A 64 -7.24 -1.43 -16.55
CA SER A 64 -7.10 -2.50 -17.55
C SER A 64 -5.98 -2.22 -18.56
N GLY A 65 -5.52 -3.29 -19.22
CA GLY A 65 -4.45 -3.23 -20.22
C GLY A 65 -3.05 -2.98 -19.63
N THR A 66 -2.04 -2.88 -20.50
CA THR A 66 -0.63 -2.69 -20.10
C THR A 66 -0.18 -1.23 -20.14
N TYR A 67 -1.01 -0.34 -20.69
CA TYR A 67 -0.78 1.10 -20.79
C TYR A 67 -2.13 1.83 -20.89
N GLY A 68 -2.16 3.14 -20.63
CA GLY A 68 -3.38 3.95 -20.77
C GLY A 68 -4.50 3.59 -19.78
N ASN A 69 -5.76 3.83 -20.16
CA ASN A 69 -6.98 3.51 -19.41
C ASN A 69 -7.07 4.05 -17.97
N LYS A 70 -6.23 5.03 -17.62
CA LYS A 70 -6.16 5.56 -16.25
C LYS A 70 -7.47 6.22 -15.79
N HIS A 71 -8.35 6.62 -16.71
CA HIS A 71 -9.70 7.12 -16.41
C HIS A 71 -10.57 6.10 -15.64
N GLN A 72 -10.30 4.80 -15.77
CA GLN A 72 -11.00 3.74 -15.02
C GLN A 72 -10.71 3.77 -13.52
N CYS A 73 -9.57 4.35 -13.12
CA CYS A 73 -9.16 4.49 -11.72
C CYS A 73 -8.68 5.93 -11.46
N PRO A 74 -9.57 6.90 -11.20
CA PRO A 74 -9.20 8.31 -11.02
C PRO A 74 -8.11 8.54 -9.96
N CYS A 75 -8.21 7.89 -8.80
CA CYS A 75 -7.16 7.96 -7.77
C CYS A 75 -5.78 7.49 -8.28
N TYR A 76 -5.74 6.42 -9.08
CA TYR A 76 -4.51 5.88 -9.66
C TYR A 76 -3.91 6.84 -10.70
N ARG A 77 -4.77 7.48 -11.51
CA ARG A 77 -4.41 8.49 -12.50
C ARG A 77 -3.78 9.72 -11.85
N ASP A 78 -4.39 10.22 -10.78
CA ASP A 78 -4.10 11.53 -10.20
C ASP A 78 -2.97 11.50 -9.17
N LEU A 79 -2.50 10.31 -8.80
CA LEU A 79 -1.35 10.14 -7.92
C LEU A 79 -0.07 10.69 -8.57
N LYS A 80 0.49 11.71 -7.91
CA LYS A 80 1.75 12.35 -8.29
C LYS A 80 2.89 12.00 -7.33
N ASN A 81 4.11 12.06 -7.83
CA ASN A 81 5.31 12.02 -6.99
C ASN A 81 5.59 13.42 -6.39
N SER A 82 6.62 13.54 -5.56
CA SER A 82 7.02 14.83 -4.95
C SER A 82 7.40 15.91 -5.97
N LYS A 83 7.70 15.53 -7.22
CA LYS A 83 8.02 16.45 -8.32
C LYS A 83 6.79 16.79 -9.19
N GLY A 84 5.58 16.41 -8.75
CA GLY A 84 4.33 16.67 -9.47
C GLY A 84 4.11 15.83 -10.74
N LYS A 85 4.98 14.86 -11.03
CA LYS A 85 4.83 13.97 -12.20
C LYS A 85 3.97 12.74 -11.86
N PRO A 86 3.29 12.12 -12.85
CA PRO A 86 2.52 10.90 -12.62
C PRO A 86 3.37 9.83 -11.93
N LYS A 87 2.84 9.26 -10.84
CA LYS A 87 3.55 8.25 -10.03
C LYS A 87 3.31 6.83 -10.51
N CYS A 88 2.09 6.54 -10.97
CA CYS A 88 1.63 5.19 -11.23
C CYS A 88 1.78 4.82 -12.71
N PRO A 89 2.15 3.56 -13.03
CA PRO A 89 2.40 3.11 -14.40
C PRO A 89 1.18 3.21 -15.34
#